data_AF-C1DFU8-F1
#
_entry.id   AF-C1DFU8-F1
#
_cell.length_a   1.000
_cell.length_b   1.000
_cell.length_c   1.000
_cell.angle_alpha   90.00
_cell.angle_beta   90.00
_cell.angle_gamma   90.00
#
_symmetry.space_group_name_H-M   'P 1'
#
loop_
_entity.id
_entity.type
_entity.pdbx_description
1 polymer ?
#
loop_
_entity_poly.entity_id
_entity_poly.type
_entity_poly.pdbx_seq_one_letter_code
_entity_poly.pdbx_strand_id
1 'polypeptide(L)'
;MPLPLLLELLNLPRQSQDNPPEALDAPGYWSCHAQWQRLLDGGLFVHPAARDYWRQRLEEERRLTNQILAQQDSGLDRLRCLAHSPLATELGCPSAGERLRRHLRDIEETDALLENELLLETRLADAFALALRLAAWRVVDLSLEYWELLAEDGEQHEVLLERFLPNIDATNGQWNNPVEDYLVHLAALVDDCPEQQDDYSSLARLWAREGMDVQTREYQLDAWRQGRRRADARTVAGLMDAVLDRLLDGGSAGDMSLNRQLLCESFRFVESCAYLRRTLSQLGMAETMIGEIFAVYRSEYFRARAVLGRPLAEKDSEH
;
A
#
# COMPACT_ATOMS: atom_id res chain seq x y z
N MET A 1 -8.71 8.37 9.31
CA MET A 1 -8.95 8.78 7.91
C MET A 1 -10.23 8.10 7.43
N PRO A 2 -11.15 8.77 6.73
CA PRO A 2 -12.30 8.11 6.10
C PRO A 2 -11.84 7.03 5.11
N LEU A 3 -12.48 5.85 5.12
CA LEU A 3 -12.13 4.73 4.24
C LEU A 3 -12.04 5.11 2.74
N PRO A 4 -12.96 5.94 2.19
CA PRO A 4 -12.88 6.33 0.78
C PRO A 4 -11.60 7.07 0.38
N LEU A 5 -11.01 7.83 1.31
CA LEU A 5 -9.72 8.52 1.10
C LEU A 5 -8.55 7.55 1.19
N LEU A 6 -8.60 6.60 2.12
CA LEU A 6 -7.59 5.54 2.23
C LEU A 6 -7.57 4.64 0.98
N LEU A 7 -8.74 4.27 0.47
CA LEU A 7 -8.87 3.46 -0.76
C LEU A 7 -8.39 4.23 -1.99
N GLU A 8 -8.69 5.52 -2.09
CA GLU A 8 -8.18 6.38 -3.17
C GLU A 8 -6.66 6.54 -3.11
N LEU A 9 -6.11 6.71 -1.91
CA LEU A 9 -4.66 6.78 -1.69
C LEU A 9 -3.96 5.50 -2.10
N LEU A 10 -4.55 4.34 -1.78
CA LEU A 10 -4.04 3.01 -2.16
C LEU A 10 -4.42 2.59 -3.58
N ASN A 11 -5.18 3.40 -4.30
CA ASN A 11 -5.73 3.10 -5.63
C ASN A 11 -6.50 1.76 -5.68
N LEU A 12 -7.16 1.41 -4.57
CA LEU A 12 -8.03 0.25 -4.43
C LEU A 12 -9.43 0.56 -5.00
N PRO A 13 -10.15 -0.43 -5.54
CA PRO A 13 -11.45 -0.21 -6.16
C PRO A 13 -12.43 0.44 -5.16
N ARG A 14 -12.98 1.60 -5.54
CA ARG A 14 -14.12 2.21 -4.85
C ARG A 14 -15.35 1.34 -5.15
N GLN A 15 -15.97 0.76 -4.13
CA GLN A 15 -17.30 0.18 -4.31
C GLN A 15 -18.28 1.31 -4.65
N SER A 16 -19.10 1.11 -5.68
CA SER A 16 -20.23 1.98 -6.01
C SER A 16 -21.07 2.20 -4.75
N GLN A 17 -21.37 3.46 -4.43
CA GLN A 17 -22.27 3.82 -3.33
C GLN A 17 -23.72 3.47 -3.69
N ASP A 18 -24.03 2.20 -3.91
CA ASP A 18 -25.42 1.77 -4.01
C ASP A 18 -25.92 1.44 -2.59
N ASN A 19 -26.61 2.45 -2.06
CA ASN A 19 -27.37 2.52 -0.81
C ASN A 19 -26.55 2.56 0.51
N PRO A 20 -26.66 3.64 1.31
CA PRO A 20 -26.33 3.56 2.72
C PRO A 20 -27.31 2.58 3.40
N PRO A 21 -26.85 1.69 4.30
CA PRO A 21 -27.79 0.87 5.07
C PRO A 21 -28.70 1.79 5.90
N GLU A 22 -30.00 1.49 5.93
CA GLU A 22 -31.08 2.22 6.62
C GLU A 22 -30.90 2.41 8.16
N ALA A 23 -29.72 2.11 8.71
CA ALA A 23 -29.45 2.09 10.16
C ALA A 23 -28.62 3.30 10.65
N LEU A 24 -28.77 4.48 10.02
CA LEU A 24 -28.03 5.69 10.40
C LEU A 24 -28.33 6.17 11.84
N ASP A 25 -29.44 5.74 12.44
CA ASP A 25 -29.91 6.23 13.76
C ASP A 25 -29.82 5.19 14.90
N ALA A 26 -29.18 4.04 14.70
CA ALA A 26 -28.98 3.08 15.80
C ALA A 26 -27.86 3.55 16.75
N PRO A 27 -28.08 3.65 18.07
CA PRO A 27 -27.01 3.94 19.02
C PRO A 27 -25.93 2.86 18.92
N GLY A 28 -24.70 3.25 18.55
CA GLY A 28 -23.58 2.34 18.27
C GLY A 28 -23.31 2.07 16.79
N TYR A 29 -24.05 2.70 15.86
CA TYR A 29 -23.74 2.65 14.44
C TYR A 29 -22.42 3.39 14.12
N TRP A 30 -21.37 2.61 13.87
CA TRP A 30 -20.08 3.13 13.43
C TRP A 30 -19.95 2.94 11.91
N SER A 31 -20.24 4.00 11.15
CA SER A 31 -20.28 3.95 9.67
C SER A 31 -18.99 3.43 9.04
N CYS A 32 -17.83 3.74 9.64
CA CYS A 32 -16.53 3.20 9.21
C CYS A 32 -16.46 1.67 9.33
N HIS A 33 -17.03 1.09 10.38
CA HIS A 33 -17.08 -0.37 10.53
C HIS A 33 -17.86 -1.01 9.40
N ALA A 34 -19.05 -0.50 9.09
CA ALA A 34 -19.88 -1.02 8.00
C ALA A 34 -19.22 -0.86 6.63
N GLN A 35 -18.41 0.19 6.42
CA GLN A 35 -17.64 0.38 5.19
C GLN A 35 -16.50 -0.65 5.08
N TRP A 36 -15.72 -0.87 6.14
CA TRP A 36 -14.65 -1.87 6.17
C TRP A 36 -15.20 -3.29 6.03
N GLN A 37 -16.30 -3.60 6.71
CA GLN A 37 -16.96 -4.90 6.62
C GLN A 37 -17.38 -5.19 5.17
N ARG A 38 -18.02 -4.22 4.48
CA ARG A 38 -18.39 -4.35 3.07
C ARG A 38 -17.19 -4.51 2.13
N LEU A 39 -16.07 -3.86 2.45
CA LEU A 39 -14.84 -4.01 1.69
C LEU A 39 -14.27 -5.44 1.83
N LEU A 40 -14.24 -5.98 3.05
CA LEU A 40 -13.78 -7.35 3.32
C LEU A 40 -14.71 -8.39 2.69
N ASP A 41 -16.03 -8.18 2.78
CA ASP A 41 -17.04 -9.07 2.21
C ASP A 41 -17.11 -8.95 0.68
N GLY A 42 -16.71 -7.81 0.13
CA GLY A 42 -16.66 -7.53 -1.31
C GLY A 42 -15.42 -8.02 -2.04
N GLY A 43 -14.63 -8.92 -1.43
CA GLY A 43 -13.52 -9.59 -2.08
C GLY A 43 -12.20 -8.81 -2.09
N LEU A 44 -11.97 -7.92 -1.11
CA LEU A 44 -10.64 -7.30 -0.92
C LEU A 44 -9.54 -8.36 -0.82
N PHE A 45 -9.83 -9.47 -0.15
CA PHE A 45 -8.94 -10.62 -0.10
C PHE A 45 -9.65 -11.87 -0.62
N VAL A 46 -8.93 -12.66 -1.42
CA VAL A 46 -9.42 -13.92 -1.97
C VAL A 46 -9.23 -15.05 -0.97
N HIS A 47 -8.07 -15.10 -0.31
CA HIS A 47 -7.75 -16.10 0.68
C HIS A 47 -8.60 -15.92 1.96
N PRO A 48 -9.32 -16.97 2.42
CA PRO A 48 -10.17 -16.89 3.62
C PRO A 48 -9.41 -16.41 4.88
N ALA A 49 -8.20 -16.93 5.11
CA ALA A 49 -7.40 -16.55 6.29
C ALA A 49 -7.03 -15.05 6.32
N ALA A 50 -6.85 -14.41 5.15
CA ALA A 50 -6.61 -12.97 5.08
C ALA A 50 -7.85 -12.18 5.47
N ARG A 51 -9.02 -12.58 4.98
CA ARG A 51 -10.31 -11.98 5.38
C ARG A 51 -10.55 -12.13 6.87
N ASP A 52 -10.31 -13.32 7.43
CA ASP A 52 -10.55 -13.60 8.83
C ASP A 52 -9.62 -12.80 9.74
N TYR A 53 -8.34 -12.68 9.37
CA TYR A 53 -7.38 -11.83 10.08
C TYR A 53 -7.86 -10.38 10.16
N TRP A 54 -8.20 -9.76 9.02
CA TRP A 54 -8.62 -8.36 9.00
C TRP A 54 -10.01 -8.13 9.63
N ARG A 55 -10.91 -9.11 9.54
CA ARG A 55 -12.20 -9.07 10.24
C ARG A 55 -12.04 -9.10 11.75
N GLN A 56 -11.09 -9.90 12.26
CA GLN A 56 -10.75 -9.90 13.68
C GLN A 56 -10.27 -8.51 14.13
N ARG A 57 -9.36 -7.87 13.38
CA ARG A 57 -8.88 -6.51 13.71
C ARG A 57 -9.99 -5.47 13.71
N LEU A 58 -10.91 -5.58 12.77
CA LEU A 58 -12.08 -4.70 12.69
C LEU A 58 -12.98 -4.85 13.93
N GLU A 59 -13.17 -6.07 14.42
CA GLU A 59 -13.93 -6.34 15.63
C GLU A 59 -13.20 -5.85 16.90
N GLU A 60 -11.88 -6.03 16.97
CA GLU A 60 -11.04 -5.47 18.04
C GLU A 60 -11.16 -3.95 18.09
N GLU A 61 -11.15 -3.26 16.94
CA GLU A 61 -11.27 -1.82 16.85
C GLU A 61 -12.68 -1.34 17.26
N ARG A 62 -13.71 -2.11 16.86
CA ARG A 62 -15.10 -1.87 17.31
C ARG A 62 -15.20 -1.98 18.82
N ARG A 63 -14.59 -3.01 19.42
CA ARG A 63 -14.55 -3.21 20.87
C ARG A 63 -13.82 -2.05 21.56
N LEU A 64 -12.64 -1.66 21.06
CA LEU A 64 -11.89 -0.53 21.58
C LEU A 64 -12.75 0.74 21.60
N THR A 65 -13.32 1.09 20.45
CA THR A 65 -14.10 2.33 20.27
C THR A 65 -15.38 2.34 21.10
N ASN A 66 -16.18 1.27 21.04
CA ASN A 66 -17.54 1.27 21.60
C ASN A 66 -17.60 0.83 23.06
N GLN A 67 -16.62 0.07 23.56
CA GLN A 67 -16.65 -0.46 24.92
C GLN A 67 -15.57 0.16 25.79
N ILE A 68 -14.32 0.17 25.33
CA ILE A 68 -13.18 0.56 26.17
C ILE A 68 -13.07 2.08 26.28
N LEU A 69 -13.13 2.81 25.16
CA LEU A 69 -13.04 4.27 25.16
C LEU A 69 -14.26 4.94 25.78
N ALA A 70 -15.43 4.32 25.66
CA ALA A 70 -16.67 4.79 26.27
C ALA A 70 -16.61 4.78 27.82
N GLN A 71 -15.75 3.96 28.41
CA GLN A 71 -15.53 3.88 29.86
C GLN A 71 -14.51 4.91 30.37
N GLN A 72 -13.89 5.70 29.49
CA GLN A 72 -12.88 6.68 29.89
C GLN A 72 -13.52 8.05 30.09
N ASP A 73 -13.22 8.66 31.24
CA ASP A 73 -13.82 9.91 31.71
C ASP A 73 -13.19 11.17 31.10
N SER A 74 -11.93 11.09 30.63
CA SER A 74 -11.19 12.21 30.06
C SER A 74 -10.68 11.94 28.64
N GLY A 75 -10.46 13.01 27.86
CA GLY A 75 -9.86 12.93 26.53
C GLY A 75 -8.41 12.40 26.56
N LEU A 76 -7.65 12.78 27.59
CA LEU A 76 -6.28 12.30 27.80
C LEU A 76 -6.23 10.79 28.11
N ASP A 77 -7.15 10.28 28.93
CA ASP A 77 -7.21 8.83 29.23
C ASP A 77 -7.64 8.03 28.00
N ARG A 78 -8.57 8.56 27.19
CA ARG A 78 -8.91 7.97 25.88
C ARG A 78 -7.70 7.91 24.97
N LEU A 79 -6.91 8.98 24.90
CA LEU A 79 -5.72 9.02 24.06
C LEU A 79 -4.63 8.07 24.55
N ARG A 80 -4.40 7.98 25.88
CA ARG A 80 -3.50 6.99 26.48
C ARG A 80 -3.96 5.57 26.17
N CYS A 81 -5.26 5.29 26.29
CA CYS A 81 -5.84 4.00 25.97
C CYS A 81 -5.64 3.64 24.49
N LEU A 82 -5.89 4.57 23.57
CA LEU A 82 -5.63 4.40 22.14
C LEU A 82 -4.15 4.10 21.85
N ALA A 83 -3.23 4.93 22.36
CA ALA A 83 -1.80 4.83 22.08
C ALA A 83 -1.13 3.55 22.64
N HIS A 84 -1.72 2.96 23.69
CA HIS A 84 -1.27 1.70 24.30
C HIS A 84 -2.12 0.50 23.89
N SER A 85 -3.09 0.69 22.98
CA SER A 85 -3.88 -0.43 22.48
C SER A 85 -3.02 -1.40 21.67
N PRO A 86 -3.37 -2.71 21.66
CA PRO A 86 -2.72 -3.67 20.77
C PRO A 86 -2.80 -3.23 19.30
N LEU A 87 -3.92 -2.65 18.87
CA LEU A 87 -4.12 -2.18 17.51
C LEU A 87 -3.17 -1.06 17.12
N ALA A 88 -2.93 -0.07 17.99
CA ALA A 88 -1.95 0.97 17.73
C ALA A 88 -0.53 0.40 17.63
N THR A 89 -0.21 -0.58 18.47
CA THR A 89 1.12 -1.22 18.47
C THR A 89 1.35 -2.08 17.24
N GLU A 90 0.32 -2.79 16.78
CA GLU A 90 0.44 -3.76 15.69
C GLU A 90 0.17 -3.19 14.31
N LEU A 91 -0.76 -2.24 14.18
CA LEU A 91 -1.17 -1.65 12.91
C LEU A 91 -0.57 -0.26 12.66
N GLY A 92 -0.18 0.45 13.71
CA GLY A 92 0.42 1.78 13.62
C GLY A 92 1.86 1.79 13.12
N CYS A 93 2.42 3.00 13.04
CA CYS A 93 3.83 3.24 12.80
C CYS A 93 4.60 3.09 14.13
N PRO A 94 5.52 2.12 14.25
CA PRO A 94 6.15 1.79 15.54
C PRO A 94 6.87 2.98 16.20
N SER A 95 7.66 3.72 15.43
CA SER A 95 8.44 4.85 15.92
C SER A 95 7.58 6.04 16.32
N ALA A 96 6.58 6.38 15.50
CA ALA A 96 5.63 7.45 15.80
C ALA A 96 4.82 7.13 17.06
N GLY A 97 4.26 5.92 17.15
CA GLY A 97 3.52 5.45 18.31
C GLY A 97 4.37 5.46 19.57
N GLU A 98 5.65 5.09 19.48
CA GLU A 98 6.55 5.13 20.62
C GLU A 98 6.86 6.55 21.08
N ARG A 99 7.11 7.49 20.16
CA ARG A 99 7.28 8.91 20.51
C ARG A 99 6.03 9.47 21.20
N LEU A 100 4.84 9.16 20.66
CA LEU A 100 3.58 9.58 21.26
C LEU A 100 3.39 9.00 22.66
N ARG A 101 3.62 7.69 22.85
CA ARG A 101 3.50 7.05 24.17
C ARG A 101 4.44 7.68 25.19
N ARG A 102 5.70 7.97 24.82
CA ARG A 102 6.64 8.68 25.71
C ARG A 102 6.10 10.05 26.09
N HIS A 103 5.65 10.82 25.11
CA HIS A 103 5.10 12.15 25.34
C HIS A 103 3.87 12.14 26.29
N LEU A 104 2.98 11.15 26.13
CA LEU A 104 1.78 11.01 26.97
C LEU A 104 2.06 10.62 28.43
N ARG A 105 3.28 10.18 28.76
CA ARG A 105 3.70 9.93 30.16
C ARG A 105 3.92 11.22 30.93
N ASP A 106 4.38 12.27 30.24
CA ASP A 106 4.82 13.51 30.87
C ASP A 106 3.73 14.61 30.84
N ILE A 107 2.64 14.39 30.08
CA ILE A 107 1.50 15.32 30.00
C ILE A 107 0.51 15.06 31.12
N GLU A 108 0.14 16.12 31.84
CA GLU A 108 -0.92 16.11 32.86
C GLU A 108 -2.21 16.83 32.40
N GLU A 109 -2.13 17.76 31.45
CA GLU A 109 -3.25 18.62 31.03
C GLU A 109 -3.80 18.27 29.64
N THR A 110 -5.13 18.34 29.48
CA THR A 110 -5.85 17.94 28.25
C THR A 110 -5.81 19.02 27.16
N ASP A 111 -5.75 20.31 27.53
CA ASP A 111 -5.79 21.42 26.56
C ASP A 111 -4.53 21.48 25.69
N ALA A 112 -3.39 21.03 26.21
CA ALA A 112 -2.13 20.89 25.47
C ALA A 112 -2.14 19.79 24.37
N LEU A 113 -3.17 18.93 24.35
CA LEU A 113 -3.28 17.85 23.37
C LEU A 113 -3.95 18.27 22.05
N LEU A 114 -4.83 19.27 22.08
CA LEU A 114 -5.63 19.66 20.91
C LEU A 114 -4.81 20.36 19.83
N GLU A 115 -3.69 20.98 20.21
CA GLU A 115 -2.77 21.69 19.31
C GLU A 115 -1.47 20.92 19.07
N ASN A 116 -1.43 19.65 19.49
CA ASN A 116 -0.19 18.90 19.53
C ASN A 116 0.19 18.35 18.14
N GLU A 117 1.20 18.94 17.51
CA GLU A 117 1.74 18.51 16.21
C GLU A 117 2.17 17.03 16.22
N LEU A 118 2.72 16.53 17.32
CA LEU A 118 3.12 15.13 17.45
C LEU A 118 1.93 14.18 17.33
N LEU A 119 0.76 14.57 17.86
CA LEU A 119 -0.45 13.76 17.74
C LEU A 119 -0.91 13.68 16.28
N LEU A 120 -0.89 14.80 15.56
CA LEU A 120 -1.25 14.84 14.13
C LEU A 120 -0.26 14.03 13.29
N GLU A 121 1.05 14.21 13.50
CA GLU A 121 2.10 13.46 12.82
C GLU A 121 1.94 11.96 13.07
N THR A 122 1.68 11.55 14.32
CA THR A 122 1.49 10.13 14.67
C THR A 122 0.26 9.55 14.00
N ARG A 123 -0.87 10.26 14.00
CA ARG A 123 -2.09 9.79 13.33
C ARG A 123 -1.92 9.67 11.81
N LEU A 124 -1.15 10.57 11.19
CA LEU A 124 -0.81 10.46 9.78
C LEU A 124 0.06 9.23 9.54
N ALA A 125 1.13 9.07 10.32
CA ALA A 125 2.04 7.93 10.21
C ALA A 125 1.32 6.58 10.40
N ASP A 126 0.47 6.46 11.43
CA ASP A 126 -0.33 5.26 11.68
C ASP A 126 -1.27 4.94 10.51
N ALA A 127 -1.90 5.97 9.94
CA ALA A 127 -2.84 5.76 8.85
C ALA A 127 -2.15 5.27 7.57
N PHE A 128 -0.95 5.78 7.26
CA PHE A 128 -0.16 5.31 6.13
C PHE A 128 0.50 3.95 6.39
N ALA A 129 0.94 3.69 7.62
CA ALA A 129 1.43 2.38 8.02
C ALA A 129 0.33 1.32 7.85
N LEU A 130 -0.89 1.58 8.32
CA LEU A 130 -2.05 0.71 8.09
C LEU A 130 -2.30 0.48 6.59
N ALA A 131 -2.18 1.53 5.78
CA ALA A 131 -2.37 1.45 4.33
C ALA A 131 -1.35 0.50 3.69
N LEU A 132 -0.07 0.63 4.05
CA LEU A 132 1.01 -0.23 3.57
C LEU A 132 0.89 -1.67 4.08
N ARG A 133 0.44 -1.85 5.32
CA ARG A 133 0.14 -3.18 5.87
C ARG A 133 -0.95 -3.87 5.05
N LEU A 134 -2.06 -3.17 4.77
CA LEU A 134 -3.12 -3.71 3.90
C LEU A 134 -2.61 -4.04 2.50
N ALA A 135 -1.76 -3.19 1.92
CA ALA A 135 -1.15 -3.46 0.63
C ALA A 135 -0.25 -4.70 0.67
N ALA A 136 0.58 -4.87 1.70
CA ALA A 136 1.40 -6.08 1.88
C ALA A 136 0.54 -7.34 1.92
N TRP A 137 -0.57 -7.32 2.70
CA TRP A 137 -1.51 -8.44 2.71
C TRP A 137 -2.14 -8.69 1.35
N ARG A 138 -2.50 -7.64 0.61
CA ARG A 138 -3.11 -7.77 -0.72
C ARG A 138 -2.13 -8.36 -1.72
N VAL A 139 -0.87 -7.94 -1.69
CA VAL A 139 0.19 -8.48 -2.56
C VAL A 139 0.40 -9.95 -2.24
N VAL A 140 0.49 -10.33 -0.96
CA VAL A 140 0.64 -11.74 -0.56
C VAL A 140 -0.58 -12.56 -0.99
N ASP A 141 -1.79 -12.09 -0.68
CA ASP A 141 -3.04 -12.73 -1.04
C ASP A 141 -3.13 -13.02 -2.53
N LEU A 142 -2.85 -12.01 -3.36
CA LEU A 142 -2.81 -12.17 -4.81
C LEU A 142 -1.71 -13.13 -5.24
N SER A 143 -0.47 -12.95 -4.80
CA SER A 143 0.66 -13.79 -5.20
C SER A 143 0.43 -15.29 -4.99
N LEU A 144 -0.41 -15.68 -4.03
CA LEU A 144 -0.77 -17.08 -3.83
C LEU A 144 -1.68 -17.64 -4.92
N GLU A 145 -2.48 -16.80 -5.59
CA GLU A 145 -3.19 -17.19 -6.82
C GLU A 145 -2.21 -17.47 -7.97
N TYR A 146 -1.01 -16.88 -7.95
CA TYR A 146 0.04 -17.01 -8.97
C TYR A 146 1.23 -17.83 -8.47
N TRP A 147 1.03 -18.66 -7.44
CA TRP A 147 2.15 -19.28 -6.73
C TRP A 147 3.05 -20.14 -7.63
N GLU A 148 2.44 -20.85 -8.58
CA GLU A 148 3.18 -21.72 -9.52
C GLU A 148 4.08 -20.89 -10.44
N LEU A 149 3.56 -19.80 -11.01
CA LEU A 149 4.32 -18.88 -11.85
C LEU A 149 5.50 -18.26 -11.08
N LEU A 150 5.25 -17.78 -9.86
CA LEU A 150 6.31 -17.22 -9.01
C LEU A 150 7.38 -18.25 -8.65
N ALA A 151 7.01 -19.52 -8.53
CA ALA A 151 7.96 -20.59 -8.25
C ALA A 151 8.83 -20.95 -9.47
N GLU A 152 8.25 -20.87 -10.67
CA GLU A 152 8.99 -21.06 -11.93
C GLU A 152 10.00 -19.93 -12.17
N ASP A 153 9.60 -18.69 -11.86
CA ASP A 153 10.45 -17.50 -12.00
C ASP A 153 11.45 -17.30 -10.85
N GLY A 154 11.41 -18.14 -9.80
CA GLY A 154 12.31 -18.07 -8.65
C GLY A 154 11.96 -16.96 -7.64
N GLU A 155 10.83 -16.28 -7.80
CA GLU A 155 10.38 -15.17 -6.95
C GLU A 155 9.64 -15.62 -5.68
N GLN A 156 9.41 -16.92 -5.50
CA GLN A 156 8.64 -17.47 -4.38
C GLN A 156 9.26 -17.22 -2.99
N HIS A 157 10.54 -16.84 -2.96
CA HIS A 157 11.31 -16.52 -1.75
C HIS A 157 11.54 -15.02 -1.55
N GLU A 158 11.01 -14.18 -2.45
CA GLU A 158 11.21 -12.74 -2.42
C GLU A 158 10.06 -12.00 -1.70
N VAL A 159 10.38 -10.80 -1.21
CA VAL A 159 9.39 -9.85 -0.73
C VAL A 159 8.93 -9.01 -1.93
N LEU A 160 7.83 -9.43 -2.55
CA LEU A 160 7.34 -8.81 -3.78
C LEU A 160 7.11 -7.31 -3.59
N LEU A 161 7.47 -6.54 -4.62
CA LEU A 161 7.36 -5.08 -4.71
C LEU A 161 8.17 -4.26 -3.68
N GLU A 162 8.90 -4.89 -2.76
CA GLU A 162 9.70 -4.18 -1.76
C GLU A 162 10.76 -3.28 -2.39
N ARG A 163 11.43 -3.76 -3.45
CA ARG A 163 12.47 -3.00 -4.17
C ARG A 163 11.96 -1.69 -4.79
N PHE A 164 10.64 -1.56 -4.98
CA PHE A 164 10.02 -0.37 -5.56
C PHE A 164 9.43 0.56 -4.49
N LEU A 165 9.61 0.25 -3.21
CA LEU A 165 9.19 1.18 -2.15
C LEU A 165 10.08 2.43 -2.16
N PRO A 166 9.54 3.59 -1.76
CA PRO A 166 10.33 4.76 -1.45
C PRO A 166 11.41 4.44 -0.43
N ASN A 167 12.65 4.65 -0.82
CA ASN A 167 13.83 4.52 0.03
C ASN A 167 14.85 5.59 -0.35
N ILE A 168 15.71 5.96 0.60
CA ILE A 168 16.83 6.87 0.35
C ILE A 168 18.00 6.04 -0.16
N ASP A 169 18.50 6.38 -1.36
CA ASP A 169 19.71 5.78 -1.90
C ASP A 169 20.92 6.21 -1.05
N ALA A 170 21.63 5.22 -0.52
CA ALA A 170 22.81 5.42 0.32
C ALA A 170 23.94 6.18 -0.39
N THR A 171 23.96 6.16 -1.73
CA THR A 171 25.04 6.73 -2.55
C THR A 171 24.88 8.23 -2.74
N ASN A 172 23.67 8.69 -3.07
CA ASN A 172 23.41 10.10 -3.39
C ASN A 172 22.55 10.82 -2.33
N GLY A 173 22.03 10.09 -1.32
CA GLY A 173 21.18 10.63 -0.26
C GLY A 173 19.82 11.13 -0.75
N GLN A 174 19.37 10.70 -1.93
CA GLN A 174 18.09 11.10 -2.51
C GLN A 174 17.10 9.94 -2.47
N TRP A 175 15.82 10.29 -2.44
CA TRP A 175 14.75 9.30 -2.62
C TRP A 175 14.85 8.68 -4.01
N ASN A 176 14.72 7.36 -4.09
CA ASN A 176 14.46 6.69 -5.35
C ASN A 176 13.11 7.14 -5.95
N ASN A 177 12.86 6.73 -7.19
CA ASN A 177 11.63 7.01 -7.90
C ASN A 177 10.88 5.71 -8.21
N PRO A 178 9.97 5.25 -7.33
CA PRO A 178 9.23 4.00 -7.50
C PRO A 178 8.61 3.78 -8.88
N VAL A 179 8.08 4.85 -9.50
CA VAL A 179 7.45 4.75 -10.82
C VAL A 179 8.50 4.55 -11.90
N GLU A 180 9.62 5.26 -11.81
CA GLU A 180 10.75 5.09 -12.73
C GLU A 180 11.35 3.71 -12.61
N ASP A 181 11.67 3.28 -11.38
CA ASP A 181 12.24 1.96 -11.08
C ASP A 181 11.34 0.84 -11.64
N TYR A 182 10.01 0.98 -11.49
CA TYR A 182 9.06 0.01 -12.02
C TYR A 182 8.94 0.05 -13.54
N LEU A 183 8.97 1.23 -14.17
CA LEU A 183 8.99 1.35 -15.63
C LEU A 183 10.28 0.76 -16.22
N VAL A 184 11.43 1.01 -15.60
CA VAL A 184 12.70 0.39 -16.00
C VAL A 184 12.64 -1.13 -15.85
N HIS A 185 12.05 -1.63 -14.76
CA HIS A 185 11.81 -3.05 -14.60
C HIS A 185 10.94 -3.64 -15.72
N LEU A 186 9.84 -2.99 -16.08
CA LEU A 186 8.98 -3.43 -17.20
C LEU A 186 9.74 -3.43 -18.52
N ALA A 187 10.59 -2.43 -18.77
CA ALA A 187 11.43 -2.37 -19.97
C ALA A 187 12.40 -3.56 -20.02
N ALA A 188 13.05 -3.87 -18.90
CA ALA A 188 13.98 -4.99 -18.78
C ALA A 188 13.30 -6.36 -18.97
N LEU A 189 12.00 -6.48 -18.70
CA LEU A 189 11.26 -7.70 -18.97
C LEU A 189 11.06 -7.96 -20.47
N VAL A 190 10.91 -6.90 -21.28
CA VAL A 190 10.53 -7.02 -22.71
C VAL A 190 11.69 -6.87 -23.70
N ASP A 191 12.84 -6.35 -23.26
CA ASP A 191 14.02 -6.13 -24.09
C ASP A 191 15.00 -7.32 -24.05
N ASP A 192 15.37 -7.82 -25.23
CA ASP A 192 16.40 -8.85 -25.42
C ASP A 192 17.83 -8.26 -25.44
N CYS A 193 17.99 -6.93 -25.32
CA CYS A 193 19.26 -6.22 -25.48
C CYS A 193 19.72 -5.52 -24.18
N PRO A 194 20.77 -6.04 -23.50
CA PRO A 194 21.24 -5.53 -22.21
C PRO A 194 21.97 -4.17 -22.25
N GLU A 195 22.18 -3.56 -23.42
CA GLU A 195 22.99 -2.33 -23.57
C GLU A 195 22.17 -1.02 -23.41
N GLN A 196 20.84 -1.09 -23.22
CA GLN A 196 19.94 0.07 -23.05
C GLN A 196 19.09 -0.01 -21.76
N GLN A 197 19.63 -0.67 -20.72
CA GLN A 197 18.88 -1.02 -19.49
C GLN A 197 18.39 0.17 -18.64
N ASP A 198 18.87 1.39 -18.87
CA ASP A 198 18.56 2.55 -18.03
C ASP A 198 17.46 3.46 -18.58
N ASP A 199 16.79 3.09 -19.69
CA ASP A 199 15.83 3.97 -20.36
C ASP A 199 14.47 3.30 -20.65
N TYR A 200 13.41 3.81 -20.04
CA TYR A 200 12.02 3.37 -20.28
C TYR A 200 11.50 3.78 -21.68
N SER A 201 12.32 4.41 -22.52
CA SER A 201 11.98 4.77 -23.91
C SER A 201 11.70 3.56 -24.80
N SER A 202 12.20 2.36 -24.49
CA SER A 202 11.81 1.13 -25.21
C SER A 202 10.34 0.77 -24.98
N LEU A 203 9.81 1.00 -23.78
CA LEU A 203 8.38 0.81 -23.49
C LEU A 203 7.50 1.76 -24.28
N ALA A 204 7.91 3.02 -24.45
CA ALA A 204 7.16 3.97 -25.26
C ALA A 204 7.03 3.48 -26.72
N ARG A 205 8.13 2.95 -27.28
CA ARG A 205 8.15 2.36 -28.64
C ARG A 205 7.30 1.10 -28.73
N LEU A 206 7.34 0.24 -27.72
CA LEU A 206 6.51 -0.97 -27.64
C LEU A 206 5.02 -0.60 -27.65
N TRP A 207 4.63 0.32 -26.77
CA TRP A 207 3.25 0.73 -26.56
C TRP A 207 2.68 1.61 -27.67
N ALA A 208 3.54 2.28 -28.45
CA ALA A 208 3.14 3.03 -29.64
C ALA A 208 2.67 2.14 -30.80
N ARG A 209 3.01 0.84 -30.81
CA ARG A 209 2.56 -0.11 -31.85
C ARG A 209 1.03 -0.25 -31.91
N GLU A 210 0.32 0.20 -30.88
CA GLU A 210 -1.14 0.26 -30.79
C GLU A 210 -1.79 1.47 -31.49
N GLY A 211 -1.04 2.24 -32.30
CA GLY A 211 -1.60 3.31 -33.16
C GLY A 211 -1.52 4.73 -32.59
N MET A 212 -0.75 4.94 -31.52
CA MET A 212 -0.36 6.27 -31.03
C MET A 212 1.11 6.56 -31.34
N ASP A 213 1.46 7.83 -31.53
CA ASP A 213 2.85 8.24 -31.76
C ASP A 213 3.74 8.01 -30.51
N VAL A 214 4.99 7.65 -30.76
CA VAL A 214 6.01 7.35 -29.74
C VAL A 214 6.23 8.55 -28.82
N GLN A 215 6.31 9.77 -29.35
CA GLN A 215 6.56 10.97 -28.53
C GLN A 215 5.42 11.23 -27.55
N THR A 216 4.18 10.90 -27.94
CA THR A 216 3.03 10.99 -27.05
C THR A 216 3.13 9.99 -25.89
N ARG A 217 3.60 8.77 -26.16
CA ARG A 217 3.82 7.76 -25.12
C ARG A 217 4.98 8.13 -24.20
N GLU A 218 6.09 8.63 -24.74
CA GLU A 218 7.22 9.15 -23.94
C GLU A 218 6.76 10.27 -23.00
N TYR A 219 5.98 11.22 -23.50
CA TYR A 219 5.41 12.29 -22.68
C TYR A 219 4.50 11.74 -21.56
N GLN A 220 3.70 10.71 -21.84
CA GLN A 220 2.84 10.08 -20.82
C GLN A 220 3.66 9.40 -19.73
N LEU A 221 4.66 8.59 -20.10
CA LEU A 221 5.55 7.90 -19.15
C LEU A 221 6.33 8.91 -18.30
N ASP A 222 6.85 9.98 -18.92
CA ASP A 222 7.55 11.05 -18.21
C ASP A 222 6.61 11.85 -17.28
N ALA A 223 5.35 12.05 -17.64
CA ALA A 223 4.36 12.68 -16.76
C ALA A 223 4.06 11.83 -15.52
N TRP A 224 3.99 10.50 -15.66
CA TRP A 224 3.81 9.57 -14.53
C TRP A 224 5.04 9.53 -13.63
N ARG A 225 6.24 9.39 -14.24
CA ARG A 225 7.52 9.44 -13.55
C ARG A 225 7.65 10.67 -12.66
N GLN A 226 7.37 11.84 -13.20
CA GLN A 226 7.45 13.11 -12.48
C GLN A 226 6.32 13.33 -11.48
N GLY A 227 5.28 12.48 -11.49
CA GLY A 227 4.10 12.67 -10.64
C GLY A 227 3.23 13.86 -11.02
N ARG A 228 3.39 14.40 -12.24
CA ARG A 228 2.56 15.52 -12.73
C ARG A 228 1.11 15.09 -12.95
N ARG A 229 0.88 13.80 -13.23
CA ARG A 229 -0.43 13.22 -13.46
C ARG A 229 -0.45 11.78 -12.97
N ARG A 230 -1.53 11.41 -12.26
CA ARG A 230 -1.83 10.00 -11.94
C ARG A 230 -2.30 9.26 -13.20
N ALA A 231 -1.77 8.07 -13.43
CA ALA A 231 -2.10 7.21 -14.55
C ALA A 231 -3.56 6.74 -14.43
N ASP A 232 -4.32 6.90 -15.51
CA ASP A 232 -5.68 6.35 -15.52
C ASP A 232 -5.65 4.84 -15.75
N ALA A 233 -6.61 4.14 -15.16
CA ALA A 233 -6.67 2.69 -15.17
C ALA A 233 -6.67 2.07 -16.58
N ARG A 234 -7.27 2.75 -17.58
CA ARG A 234 -7.34 2.24 -18.96
C ARG A 234 -5.99 2.37 -19.65
N THR A 235 -5.33 3.50 -19.45
CA THR A 235 -4.02 3.76 -20.02
C THR A 235 -2.95 2.86 -19.40
N VAL A 236 -3.00 2.60 -18.09
CA VAL A 236 -2.15 1.58 -17.45
C VAL A 236 -2.41 0.20 -18.05
N ALA A 237 -3.67 -0.20 -18.18
CA ALA A 237 -4.01 -1.50 -18.75
C ALA A 237 -3.46 -1.67 -20.17
N GLY A 238 -3.57 -0.65 -21.03
CA GLY A 238 -3.00 -0.71 -22.38
C GLY A 238 -1.48 -0.83 -22.41
N LEU A 239 -0.76 -0.19 -21.47
CA LEU A 239 0.69 -0.42 -21.37
C LEU A 239 1.00 -1.86 -20.96
N MET A 240 0.26 -2.41 -20.00
CA MET A 240 0.46 -3.79 -19.55
C MET A 240 0.07 -4.82 -20.61
N ASP A 241 -0.99 -4.56 -21.39
CA ASP A 241 -1.36 -5.39 -22.55
C ASP A 241 -0.20 -5.42 -23.56
N ALA A 242 0.37 -4.28 -23.93
CA ALA A 242 1.52 -4.21 -24.86
C ALA A 242 2.78 -4.93 -24.32
N VAL A 243 3.03 -4.87 -23.01
CA VAL A 243 4.12 -5.60 -22.34
C VAL A 243 3.87 -7.10 -22.40
N LEU A 244 2.65 -7.55 -22.08
CA LEU A 244 2.31 -8.97 -22.05
C LEU A 244 2.26 -9.60 -23.43
N ASP A 245 1.76 -8.87 -24.43
CA ASP A 245 1.75 -9.31 -25.83
C ASP A 245 3.18 -9.64 -26.30
N ARG A 246 4.17 -8.89 -25.81
CA ARG A 246 5.58 -9.13 -26.10
C ARG A 246 6.18 -10.26 -25.27
N LEU A 247 5.81 -10.38 -24.00
CA LEU A 247 6.34 -11.41 -23.08
C LEU A 247 5.83 -12.82 -23.38
N LEU A 248 4.55 -12.93 -23.73
CA LEU A 248 3.86 -14.21 -23.81
C LEU A 248 3.72 -14.74 -25.25
N ASP A 249 4.16 -13.98 -26.25
CA ASP A 249 4.27 -14.37 -27.67
C ASP A 249 3.04 -15.18 -28.20
N GLY A 250 1.83 -14.84 -27.72
CA GLY A 250 0.58 -15.54 -28.05
C GLY A 250 0.07 -16.57 -27.02
N GLY A 251 0.43 -16.42 -25.74
CA GLY A 251 -0.08 -17.23 -24.61
C GLY A 251 -1.62 -17.30 -24.49
N SER A 252 -2.11 -18.20 -23.64
CA SER A 252 -3.56 -18.41 -23.51
C SER A 252 -4.29 -17.17 -22.96
N ALA A 253 -5.52 -16.93 -23.40
CA ALA A 253 -6.28 -15.74 -23.00
C ALA A 253 -6.54 -15.66 -21.46
N GLY A 254 -6.53 -16.81 -20.77
CA GLY A 254 -6.64 -16.87 -19.31
C GLY A 254 -5.40 -16.28 -18.63
N ASP A 255 -4.22 -16.72 -19.06
CA ASP A 255 -2.93 -16.28 -18.51
C ASP A 255 -2.70 -14.79 -18.75
N MET A 256 -3.13 -14.27 -19.91
CA MET A 256 -3.05 -12.84 -20.24
C MET A 256 -3.86 -11.97 -19.26
N SER A 257 -5.09 -12.37 -18.94
CA SER A 257 -5.98 -11.56 -18.09
C SER A 257 -5.47 -11.44 -16.65
N LEU A 258 -4.94 -12.55 -16.14
CA LEU A 258 -4.44 -12.71 -14.79
C LEU A 258 -3.11 -11.95 -14.63
N ASN A 259 -2.15 -12.15 -15.54
CA ASN A 259 -0.88 -11.42 -15.55
C ASN A 259 -1.08 -9.90 -15.71
N ARG A 260 -2.05 -9.48 -16.53
CA ARG A 260 -2.38 -8.05 -16.65
C ARG A 260 -2.86 -7.47 -15.34
N GLN A 261 -3.69 -8.20 -14.60
CA GLN A 261 -4.17 -7.74 -13.30
C GLN A 261 -2.98 -7.52 -12.37
N LEU A 262 -2.05 -8.47 -12.29
CA LEU A 262 -0.86 -8.36 -11.43
C LEU A 262 0.03 -7.17 -11.80
N LEU A 263 0.33 -6.96 -13.09
CA LEU A 263 1.13 -5.82 -13.54
C LEU A 263 0.42 -4.47 -13.28
N CYS A 264 -0.89 -4.42 -13.51
CA CYS A 264 -1.68 -3.22 -13.23
C CYS A 264 -1.72 -2.90 -11.73
N GLU A 265 -1.97 -3.89 -10.87
CA GLU A 265 -2.01 -3.70 -9.42
C GLU A 265 -0.64 -3.31 -8.87
N SER A 266 0.43 -3.92 -9.39
CA SER A 266 1.82 -3.57 -9.06
C SER A 266 2.16 -2.13 -9.44
N PHE A 267 1.82 -1.69 -10.67
CA PHE A 267 2.02 -0.30 -11.09
C PHE A 267 1.25 0.69 -10.20
N ARG A 268 -0.01 0.37 -9.87
CA ARG A 268 -0.83 1.23 -9.01
C ARG A 268 -0.28 1.31 -7.59
N PHE A 269 0.29 0.23 -7.08
CA PHE A 269 0.96 0.21 -5.79
C PHE A 269 2.17 1.14 -5.78
N VAL A 270 3.09 1.03 -6.75
CA VAL A 270 4.30 1.86 -6.80
C VAL A 270 3.97 3.34 -7.03
N GLU A 271 2.99 3.64 -7.88
CA GLU A 271 2.49 5.00 -8.10
C GLU A 271 1.89 5.60 -6.82
N SER A 272 1.16 4.78 -6.06
CA SER A 272 0.59 5.18 -4.78
C SER A 272 1.68 5.46 -3.76
N CYS A 273 2.71 4.61 -3.67
CA CYS A 273 3.84 4.85 -2.78
C CYS A 273 4.61 6.13 -3.15
N ALA A 274 4.84 6.39 -4.43
CA ALA A 274 5.47 7.63 -4.90
C ALA A 274 4.63 8.87 -4.56
N TYR A 275 3.30 8.79 -4.74
CA TYR A 275 2.38 9.87 -4.37
C TYR A 275 2.41 10.10 -2.86
N LEU A 276 2.29 9.04 -2.05
CA LEU A 276 2.31 9.09 -0.59
C LEU A 276 3.58 9.76 -0.06
N ARG A 277 4.76 9.35 -0.55
CA ARG A 277 6.04 9.97 -0.17
C ARG A 277 6.06 11.46 -0.47
N ARG A 278 5.61 11.87 -1.66
CA ARG A 278 5.52 13.30 -2.04
C ARG A 278 4.57 14.08 -1.13
N THR A 279 3.39 13.53 -0.84
CA THR A 279 2.42 14.14 0.07
C THR A 279 2.99 14.29 1.48
N LEU A 280 3.64 13.25 2.01
CA LEU A 280 4.26 13.30 3.34
C LEU A 280 5.37 14.36 3.44
N SER A 281 6.22 14.46 2.41
CA SER A 281 7.24 15.53 2.36
C SER A 281 6.62 16.93 2.27
N GLN A 282 5.53 17.11 1.50
CA GLN A 282 4.83 18.39 1.40
C GLN A 282 4.14 18.79 2.72
N LEU A 283 3.72 17.81 3.51
CA LEU A 283 3.20 18.01 4.86
C LEU A 283 4.30 18.26 5.91
N GLY A 284 5.58 18.32 5.49
CA GLY A 284 6.71 18.62 6.37
C GLY A 284 7.19 17.44 7.22
N MET A 285 6.76 16.21 6.92
CA MET A 285 7.19 15.03 7.66
C MET A 285 8.69 14.75 7.42
N ALA A 286 9.42 14.47 8.51
CA ALA A 286 10.84 14.17 8.45
C ALA A 286 11.12 12.92 7.60
N GLU A 287 12.22 12.94 6.83
CA GLU A 287 12.57 11.84 5.92
C GLU A 287 12.74 10.49 6.63
N THR A 288 13.30 10.51 7.84
CA THR A 288 13.43 9.32 8.69
C THR A 288 12.08 8.71 9.04
N MET A 289 11.09 9.53 9.38
CA MET A 289 9.72 9.08 9.68
C MET A 289 9.04 8.51 8.44
N ILE A 290 9.24 9.14 7.27
CA ILE A 290 8.73 8.61 5.99
C ILE A 290 9.33 7.21 5.73
N GLY A 291 10.64 7.05 5.93
CA GLY A 291 11.31 5.76 5.79
C GLY A 291 10.76 4.70 6.75
N GLU A 292 10.52 5.05 8.01
CA GLU A 292 9.95 4.15 9.02
C GLU A 292 8.52 3.72 8.69
N ILE A 293 7.71 4.60 8.07
CA ILE A 293 6.38 4.25 7.56
C ILE A 293 6.50 3.19 6.47
N PHE A 294 7.40 3.37 5.49
CA PHE A 294 7.58 2.39 4.40
C PHE A 294 8.20 1.07 4.88
N ALA A 295 9.03 1.09 5.92
CA ALA A 295 9.65 -0.10 6.50
C ALA A 295 8.64 -1.11 7.07
N VAL A 296 7.41 -0.70 7.41
CA VAL A 296 6.39 -1.64 7.94
C VAL A 296 5.99 -2.69 6.91
N TYR A 297 6.09 -2.38 5.61
CA TYR A 297 5.68 -3.26 4.51
C TYR A 297 6.33 -4.63 4.61
N ARG A 298 7.66 -4.69 4.77
CA ARG A 298 8.41 -5.95 4.87
C ARG A 298 7.88 -6.80 6.01
N SER A 299 7.86 -6.25 7.23
CA SER A 299 7.42 -6.99 8.42
C SER A 299 5.99 -7.53 8.29
N GLU A 300 5.09 -6.76 7.67
CA GLU A 300 3.72 -7.20 7.44
C GLU A 300 3.63 -8.25 6.34
N TYR A 301 4.44 -8.14 5.29
CA TYR A 301 4.53 -9.14 4.24
C TYR A 301 4.91 -10.51 4.81
N PHE A 302 5.94 -10.57 5.66
CA PHE A 302 6.35 -11.81 6.36
C PHE A 302 5.21 -12.37 7.22
N ARG A 303 4.50 -11.52 7.95
CA ARG A 303 3.34 -11.91 8.77
C ARG A 303 2.23 -12.51 7.90
N ALA A 304 1.86 -11.84 6.81
CA ALA A 304 0.85 -12.32 5.88
C ALA A 304 1.27 -13.67 5.28
N ARG A 305 2.51 -13.80 4.80
CA ARG A 305 3.07 -15.06 4.29
C ARG A 305 2.95 -16.21 5.28
N ALA A 306 3.26 -15.95 6.55
CA ALA A 306 3.10 -16.94 7.61
C ALA A 306 1.64 -17.33 7.84
N VAL A 307 0.73 -16.36 7.94
CA VAL A 307 -0.71 -16.62 8.17
C VAL A 307 -1.35 -17.36 6.99
N LEU A 308 -0.94 -17.06 5.76
CA LEU A 308 -1.46 -17.71 4.55
C LEU A 308 -0.72 -19.03 4.21
N GLY A 309 0.10 -19.55 5.13
CA GLY A 309 0.67 -20.89 5.02
C GLY A 309 1.87 -21.03 4.08
N ARG A 310 2.52 -19.92 3.72
CA ARG A 310 3.73 -19.88 2.88
C ARG A 310 4.83 -19.01 3.52
N PRO A 311 5.29 -19.32 4.75
CA PRO A 311 6.28 -18.49 5.44
C PRO A 311 7.55 -18.35 4.60
N LEU A 312 8.12 -17.15 4.61
CA LEU A 312 9.47 -16.92 4.12
C LEU A 312 10.46 -17.28 5.23
N ALA A 313 11.61 -17.84 4.88
CA ALA A 313 12.72 -17.93 5.83
C ALA A 313 13.15 -16.50 6.16
N GLU A 314 13.19 -16.15 7.44
CA GLU A 314 13.96 -14.98 7.86
C GLU A 314 15.41 -15.26 7.47
N LYS A 315 15.91 -14.58 6.43
CA LYS A 315 17.35 -14.51 6.23
C LYS A 315 17.87 -13.82 7.48
N ASP A 316 18.59 -14.55 8.32
CA ASP A 316 19.35 -13.96 9.42
C ASP A 316 20.12 -12.77 8.82
N SER A 317 19.77 -11.57 9.24
CA SER A 317 20.51 -10.36 8.88
C SER A 317 21.92 -10.52 9.44
N GLU A 318 22.85 -11.02 8.62
CA GLU A 318 24.27 -10.95 8.93
C GLU A 318 24.69 -9.48 8.99
N HIS A 319 24.72 -8.99 10.23
CA HIS A 319 25.49 -7.90 10.85
C HIS A 319 25.63 -6.56 10.13
#